data_AF-A0A517NSU3-F1
#
_entry.id   AF-A0A517NSU3-F1
#
_cell.length_a   1.000
_cell.length_b   1.000
_cell.length_c   1.000
_cell.angle_alpha   90.00
_cell.angle_beta   90.00
_cell.angle_gamma   90.00
#
_symmetry.space_group_name_H-M   'P 1'
#
loop_
_entity.id
_entity.type
_entity.pdbx_description
1 polymer ?
#
loop_
_entity_poly.entity_id
_entity_poly.type
_entity_poly.pdbx_seq_one_letter_code
_entity_poly.pdbx_strand_id
1 'polypeptide(L)'
;MSQQMLFDAGLTVFSVFIGNPIELTSLGDRSRAAQLALLTVLLKRRSGKATANDIVRDSSAVYPDGGKWLGPAIRQLADDGLIRLCGACRSKRTSRNSGLLSEWELIDRKAAKQRVKRLKNALSFAQTKNGSEGADSEPS
;
A
#
# COMPACT_ATOMS: atom_id res chain seq x y z
N MET A 1 14.15 11.90 -23.17
CA MET A 1 14.16 12.03 -21.70
C MET A 1 12.87 11.42 -21.18
N SER A 2 12.98 10.30 -20.47
CA SER A 2 11.85 9.50 -20.01
C SER A 2 11.56 9.80 -18.53
N GLN A 3 10.45 9.26 -18.01
CA GLN A 3 10.11 9.20 -16.57
C GLN A 3 11.28 8.77 -15.66
N GLN A 4 12.33 8.18 -16.23
CA GLN A 4 13.57 7.80 -15.58
C GLN A 4 14.34 8.99 -14.96
N MET A 5 14.38 10.16 -15.61
CA MET A 5 15.17 11.30 -15.09
C MET A 5 14.51 12.04 -13.92
N LEU A 6 13.20 11.84 -13.71
CA LEU A 6 12.49 12.34 -12.52
C LEU A 6 12.76 11.47 -11.28
N PHE A 7 13.17 10.22 -11.47
CA PHE A 7 13.56 9.30 -10.39
C PHE A 7 14.97 9.58 -9.85
N ASP A 8 15.90 9.99 -10.71
CA ASP A 8 17.31 10.22 -10.34
C ASP A 8 17.53 11.46 -9.46
N ALA A 9 16.52 12.31 -9.29
CA ALA A 9 16.58 13.55 -8.50
C ALA A 9 16.13 13.40 -7.03
N GLY A 10 15.78 12.20 -6.57
CA GLY A 10 15.55 11.93 -5.14
C GLY A 10 14.15 12.22 -4.59
N LEU A 11 13.07 11.95 -5.35
CA LEU A 11 11.69 12.15 -4.88
C LEU A 11 10.80 10.89 -4.91
N THR A 12 9.87 10.89 -3.97
CA THR A 12 8.91 9.88 -3.49
C THR A 12 8.03 9.21 -4.56
N VAL A 13 7.71 7.92 -4.40
CA VAL A 13 6.34 7.35 -4.30
C VAL A 13 6.29 5.84 -4.61
N PHE A 14 5.67 5.11 -3.67
CA PHE A 14 5.16 3.75 -3.83
C PHE A 14 4.14 3.70 -4.98
N SER A 15 4.56 3.19 -6.13
CA SER A 15 3.76 3.07 -7.34
C SER A 15 2.68 1.97 -7.28
N VAL A 16 1.86 1.93 -6.23
CA VAL A 16 0.69 1.03 -6.14
C VAL A 16 -0.48 1.52 -7.01
N PHE A 17 -0.42 2.73 -7.57
CA PHE A 17 -1.55 3.34 -8.25
C PHE A 17 -1.30 3.50 -9.74
N ILE A 18 -2.25 3.01 -10.54
CA ILE A 18 -2.51 3.55 -11.86
C ILE A 18 -2.86 5.03 -11.63
N GLY A 19 -1.96 5.94 -12.01
CA GLY A 19 -2.36 7.27 -12.45
C GLY A 19 -2.05 8.49 -11.59
N ASN A 20 -1.58 8.42 -10.33
CA ASN A 20 -1.13 9.62 -9.59
C ASN A 20 -0.18 9.30 -8.42
N PRO A 21 0.86 10.12 -8.17
CA PRO A 21 1.75 9.94 -7.03
C PRO A 21 1.04 10.31 -5.71
N ILE A 22 1.14 9.46 -4.69
CA ILE A 22 0.61 9.70 -3.34
C ILE A 22 1.77 9.72 -2.35
N GLU A 23 1.89 10.78 -1.56
CA GLU A 23 2.81 10.84 -0.43
C GLU A 23 2.20 10.10 0.78
N LEU A 24 2.81 8.98 1.17
CA LEU A 24 2.42 8.23 2.37
C LEU A 24 3.16 8.78 3.58
N THR A 25 2.68 9.90 4.10
CA THR A 25 3.34 10.67 5.17
C THR A 25 3.20 10.00 6.55
N SER A 26 2.15 9.22 6.80
CA SER A 26 1.90 8.56 8.09
C SER A 26 2.00 7.03 8.06
N LEU A 27 2.30 6.43 9.22
CA LEU A 27 2.24 4.97 9.42
C LEU A 27 0.83 4.40 9.15
N GLY A 28 -0.22 5.18 9.47
CA GLY A 28 -1.61 4.83 9.20
C GLY A 28 -1.87 4.72 7.70
N ASP A 29 -1.33 5.62 6.90
CA ASP A 29 -1.53 5.62 5.44
C ASP A 29 -0.74 4.49 4.78
N ARG A 30 0.48 4.21 5.25
CA ARG A 30 1.23 3.01 4.83
C ARG A 30 0.43 1.74 5.09
N SER A 31 -0.16 1.62 6.29
CA SER A 31 -0.97 0.47 6.67
C SER A 31 -2.23 0.34 5.80
N ARG A 32 -2.97 1.44 5.59
CA ARG A 32 -4.15 1.48 4.71
C ARG A 32 -3.79 1.14 3.26
N ALA A 33 -2.65 1.63 2.76
CA ALA A 33 -2.15 1.35 1.42
C ALA A 33 -1.81 -0.14 1.25
N ALA A 34 -1.15 -0.76 2.22
CA ALA A 34 -0.91 -2.21 2.20
C ALA A 34 -2.21 -3.01 2.21
N GLN A 35 -3.16 -2.64 3.07
CA GLN A 35 -4.47 -3.29 3.12
C GLN A 35 -5.19 -3.20 1.77
N LEU A 36 -5.19 -2.01 1.17
CA LEU A 36 -5.80 -1.79 -0.14
C LEU A 36 -5.12 -2.62 -1.23
N ALA A 37 -3.78 -2.65 -1.25
CA ALA A 37 -3.01 -3.43 -2.21
C ALA A 37 -3.35 -4.92 -2.11
N LEU A 38 -3.35 -5.48 -0.88
CA LEU A 38 -3.59 -6.91 -0.68
C LEU A 38 -4.99 -7.31 -1.09
N LEU A 39 -6.01 -6.58 -0.62
CA LEU A 39 -7.40 -6.87 -1.00
C LEU A 39 -7.60 -6.74 -2.51
N THR A 40 -6.95 -5.78 -3.17
CA THR A 40 -7.01 -5.64 -4.62
C THR A 40 -6.43 -6.85 -5.34
N VAL A 41 -5.29 -7.37 -4.89
CA VAL A 41 -4.68 -8.59 -5.46
C VAL A 41 -5.57 -9.81 -5.23
N LEU A 42 -6.05 -10.01 -4.00
CA LEU A 42 -6.94 -11.12 -3.63
C LEU A 42 -8.24 -11.10 -4.43
N LEU A 43 -8.82 -9.92 -4.65
CA LEU A 43 -10.04 -9.77 -5.45
C LEU A 43 -9.79 -10.05 -6.95
N LYS A 44 -8.62 -9.72 -7.48
CA LYS A 44 -8.30 -9.95 -8.90
C LYS A 44 -7.91 -11.40 -9.19
N ARG A 45 -7.26 -12.10 -8.25
CA ARG A 45 -6.84 -13.48 -8.44
C ARG A 45 -8.02 -14.45 -8.39
N ARG A 46 -8.08 -15.36 -9.36
CA ARG A 46 -9.09 -16.44 -9.39
C ARG A 46 -9.02 -17.35 -8.17
N SER A 47 -7.81 -17.66 -7.68
CA SER A 47 -7.62 -18.45 -6.47
C SER A 47 -8.06 -17.73 -5.19
N GLY A 48 -8.20 -16.40 -5.23
CA GLY A 48 -8.43 -15.62 -4.02
C GLY A 48 -7.27 -15.65 -3.03
N LYS A 49 -6.05 -16.03 -3.47
CA LYS A 49 -4.85 -16.20 -2.61
C LYS A 49 -3.71 -15.25 -2.96
N ALA A 50 -3.05 -14.69 -1.95
CA ALA A 50 -1.91 -13.79 -2.12
C ALA A 50 -0.99 -13.75 -0.90
N THR A 51 0.22 -13.26 -1.09
CA THR A 51 1.26 -13.10 -0.08
C THR A 51 1.67 -11.62 0.01
N ALA A 52 2.42 -11.29 1.06
CA ALA A 52 3.01 -9.95 1.19
C ALA A 52 3.97 -9.60 0.02
N ASN A 53 4.51 -10.57 -0.70
CA ASN A 53 5.33 -10.30 -1.88
C ASN A 53 4.51 -9.82 -3.07
N ASP A 54 3.25 -10.23 -3.19
CA ASP A 54 2.41 -9.86 -4.34
C ASP A 54 1.98 -8.38 -4.33
N ILE A 55 2.25 -7.67 -3.23
CA ILE A 55 1.93 -6.25 -3.03
C ILE A 55 3.16 -5.36 -2.91
N VAL A 56 4.36 -5.94 -2.91
CA VAL A 56 5.63 -5.22 -2.89
C VAL A 56 6.16 -5.15 -4.32
N ARG A 57 6.28 -3.94 -4.88
CA ARG A 57 6.77 -3.73 -6.25
C ARG A 57 8.27 -3.90 -6.40
N ASP A 58 9.03 -3.39 -5.43
CA ASP A 58 10.49 -3.50 -5.44
C ASP A 58 10.92 -4.56 -4.44
N SER A 59 11.30 -5.72 -4.98
CA SER A 59 11.77 -6.86 -4.20
C SER A 59 13.13 -6.61 -3.51
N SER A 60 13.94 -5.71 -4.07
CA SER A 60 15.24 -5.27 -3.57
C SER A 60 15.18 -4.08 -2.63
N ALA A 61 14.09 -3.30 -2.63
CA ALA A 61 13.96 -2.14 -1.74
C ALA A 61 14.11 -2.54 -0.27
N VAL A 62 15.05 -1.85 0.39
CA VAL A 62 15.23 -1.90 1.84
C VAL A 62 14.37 -0.78 2.42
N TYR A 63 13.35 -1.16 3.18
CA TYR A 63 12.56 -0.18 3.91
C TYR A 63 13.36 0.29 5.12
N PRO A 64 13.43 1.61 5.42
CA PRO A 64 14.17 2.12 6.57
C PRO A 64 13.74 1.52 7.92
N ASP A 65 12.47 1.11 8.03
CA ASP A 65 11.88 0.47 9.22
C ASP A 65 11.85 -1.07 9.12
N GLY A 66 12.48 -1.65 8.10
CA GLY A 66 12.46 -3.08 7.80
C GLY A 66 11.10 -3.60 7.31
N GLY A 67 10.13 -2.74 7.01
CA GLY A 67 8.79 -3.15 6.58
C GLY A 67 7.93 -3.74 7.70
N LYS A 68 8.27 -3.43 8.96
CA LYS A 68 7.58 -3.95 10.16
C LYS A 68 6.08 -3.61 10.21
N TRP A 69 5.68 -2.53 9.53
CA TRP A 69 4.28 -2.08 9.42
C TRP A 69 3.41 -3.01 8.57
N LEU A 70 4.00 -3.81 7.69
CA LEU A 70 3.26 -4.65 6.74
C LEU A 70 2.54 -5.81 7.44
N GLY A 71 3.20 -6.44 8.41
CA GLY A 71 2.64 -7.57 9.15
C GLY A 71 1.36 -7.21 9.93
N PRO A 72 1.40 -6.19 10.81
CA PRO A 72 0.23 -5.71 11.54
C PRO A 72 -0.91 -5.26 10.62
N ALA A 73 -0.61 -4.57 9.52
CA ALA A 73 -1.62 -4.11 8.57
C ALA A 73 -2.40 -5.27 7.94
N ILE A 74 -1.70 -6.36 7.60
CA ILE A 74 -2.33 -7.57 7.03
C ILE A 74 -3.08 -8.34 8.11
N ARG A 75 -2.51 -8.49 9.31
CA ARG A 75 -3.17 -9.19 10.42
C ARG A 75 -4.50 -8.53 10.78
N GLN A 76 -4.59 -7.20 10.76
CA GLN A 76 -5.85 -6.49 10.96
C GLN A 76 -6.95 -6.93 9.98
N LEU A 77 -6.63 -7.22 8.71
CA LEU A 77 -7.64 -7.72 7.76
C LEU A 77 -8.15 -9.12 8.13
N ALA A 78 -7.30 -9.92 8.77
CA ALA A 78 -7.69 -11.24 9.26
C ALA A 78 -8.57 -11.12 10.51
N ASP A 79 -8.21 -10.22 11.43
CA ASP A 79 -9.00 -9.91 12.63
C ASP A 79 -10.37 -9.31 12.25
N ASP A 80 -10.44 -8.52 11.17
CA ASP A 80 -11.67 -7.99 10.58
C ASP A 80 -12.50 -9.08 9.83
N GLY A 81 -12.04 -10.33 9.77
CA GLY A 81 -12.73 -11.45 9.12
C GLY A 81 -12.75 -11.40 7.58
N LEU A 82 -11.90 -10.56 6.96
CA LEU A 82 -11.87 -10.39 5.51
C LEU A 82 -10.99 -11.44 4.80
N ILE A 83 -9.93 -11.86 5.47
CA ILE A 83 -8.95 -12.83 4.97
C ILE A 83 -8.62 -13.87 6.04
N ARG A 84 -8.12 -15.03 5.64
CA ARG A 84 -7.55 -16.03 6.56
C ARG A 84 -6.16 -16.46 6.13
N LEU A 85 -5.35 -16.88 7.08
CA LEU A 85 -4.11 -17.60 6.79
C LEU A 85 -4.49 -18.96 6.18
N CYS A 86 -3.97 -19.25 4.99
CA CYS A 86 -4.24 -20.51 4.28
C CYS A 86 -2.98 -21.33 3.98
N GLY A 87 -1.80 -20.79 4.28
CA GLY A 87 -0.53 -21.48 4.09
C GLY A 87 0.67 -20.60 4.43
N ALA A 88 1.84 -21.15 4.18
CA ALA A 88 3.09 -20.42 4.24
C ALA A 88 3.99 -20.80 3.06
N CYS A 89 4.76 -19.83 2.56
CA CYS A 89 5.72 -20.03 1.48
C CYS A 89 7.02 -19.27 1.78
N ARG A 90 8.07 -19.52 0.99
CA ARG A 90 9.33 -18.78 1.14
C ARG A 90 9.29 -17.51 0.31
N SER A 91 9.83 -16.43 0.88
CA SER A 91 10.00 -15.17 0.16
C SER A 91 10.95 -15.34 -1.01
N LYS A 92 10.58 -14.79 -2.17
CA LYS A 92 11.46 -14.64 -3.33
C LYS A 92 12.31 -13.36 -3.27
N ARG A 93 12.10 -12.49 -2.26
CA ARG A 93 12.86 -11.25 -2.10
C ARG A 93 14.26 -11.56 -1.59
N THR A 94 15.27 -11.08 -2.31
CA THR A 94 16.69 -11.14 -1.93
C THR A 94 16.92 -10.52 -0.56
N SER A 95 16.33 -9.36 -0.30
CA SER A 95 16.37 -8.64 0.99
C SER A 95 15.86 -9.43 2.20
N ARG A 96 15.13 -10.54 1.99
CA ARG A 96 14.59 -11.38 3.08
C ARG A 96 15.24 -12.77 3.17
N ASN A 97 16.28 -13.07 2.39
CA ASN A 97 17.03 -14.34 2.43
C ASN A 97 16.12 -15.59 2.51
N SER A 98 15.10 -15.66 1.65
CA SER A 98 14.12 -16.76 1.64
C SER A 98 13.30 -16.95 2.93
N GLY A 99 13.14 -15.90 3.73
CA GLY A 99 12.33 -15.93 4.95
C GLY A 99 10.87 -16.35 4.72
N LEU A 100 10.25 -16.92 5.74
CA LEU A 100 8.88 -17.43 5.69
C LEU A 100 7.87 -16.29 5.47
N LEU A 101 6.88 -16.52 4.60
CA LEU A 101 5.76 -15.65 4.32
C LEU A 101 4.46 -16.39 4.56
N SER A 102 3.51 -15.68 5.15
CA SER A 102 2.13 -16.10 5.21
C SER A 102 1.45 -15.97 3.84
N GLU A 103 0.74 -17.02 3.43
CA GLU A 103 -0.22 -16.97 2.32
C GLU A 103 -1.61 -16.75 2.89
N TRP A 104 -2.32 -15.79 2.29
CA TRP A 104 -3.63 -15.33 2.73
C TRP A 104 -4.68 -15.65 1.68
N GLU A 105 -5.87 -16.01 2.13
CA GLU A 105 -7.04 -16.29 1.29
C GLU A 105 -8.20 -15.36 1.64
N LEU A 106 -8.92 -14.92 0.62
CA LEU A 106 -10.13 -14.13 0.77
C LEU A 106 -11.28 -14.95 1.35
N ILE A 107 -11.92 -14.47 2.43
CA ILE A 107 -13.10 -15.13 3.03
C ILE A 107 -14.38 -14.51 2.46
N ASP A 108 -14.54 -13.20 2.61
CA ASP A 108 -15.75 -12.48 2.18
C ASP A 108 -15.43 -11.49 1.07
N ARG A 109 -15.82 -11.87 -0.15
CA ARG A 109 -15.61 -11.06 -1.36
C ARG A 109 -16.44 -9.77 -1.36
N LYS A 110 -17.63 -9.77 -0.75
CA LYS A 110 -18.52 -8.60 -0.70
C LYS A 110 -18.00 -7.60 0.33
N ALA A 111 -17.68 -8.05 1.54
CA ALA A 111 -17.10 -7.20 2.57
C ALA A 111 -15.73 -6.64 2.14
N ALA A 112 -14.89 -7.45 1.46
CA ALA A 112 -13.62 -6.97 0.93
C ALA A 112 -13.79 -5.86 -0.12
N LYS A 113 -14.76 -5.97 -1.04
CA LYS A 113 -15.07 -4.90 -1.99
C LYS A 113 -15.50 -3.61 -1.28
N GLN A 114 -16.31 -3.72 -0.23
CA GLN A 114 -16.72 -2.56 0.59
C GLN A 114 -15.52 -1.93 1.31
N ARG A 115 -14.64 -2.76 1.90
CA ARG A 115 -13.41 -2.30 2.56
C ARG A 115 -12.49 -1.60 1.58
N VAL A 116 -12.31 -2.12 0.37
CA VAL A 116 -11.55 -1.47 -0.70
C VAL A 116 -12.11 -0.09 -1.02
N LYS A 117 -13.44 0.06 -1.12
CA LYS A 117 -14.07 1.38 -1.35
C LYS A 117 -13.77 2.35 -0.20
N ARG A 118 -13.89 1.90 1.05
CA ARG A 118 -13.57 2.72 2.23
C ARG A 118 -12.10 3.13 2.29
N LEU A 119 -11.19 2.20 2.04
CA LEU A 119 -9.74 2.47 2.02
C LEU A 119 -9.35 3.42 0.90
N LYS A 120 -9.94 3.26 -0.29
CA LYS A 120 -9.77 4.22 -1.38
C LYS A 120 -10.22 5.61 -0.93
N ASN A 121 -11.42 5.75 -0.38
CA ASN A 121 -11.90 7.06 0.10
C ASN A 121 -11.01 7.65 1.21
N ALA A 122 -10.48 6.83 2.12
CA ALA A 122 -9.61 7.28 3.20
C ALA A 122 -8.19 7.67 2.73
N LEU A 123 -7.71 7.07 1.63
CA LEU A 123 -6.43 7.39 0.99
C LEU A 123 -6.57 8.49 -0.08
N SER A 124 -7.77 8.63 -0.64
CA SER A 124 -8.17 9.66 -1.56
C SER A 124 -8.19 10.99 -0.83
N PHE A 125 -7.03 11.64 -0.87
CA PHE A 125 -6.90 13.08 -0.93
C PHE A 125 -7.35 13.81 0.35
N ALA A 126 -6.41 13.99 1.28
CA ALA A 126 -6.17 15.37 1.65
C ALA A 126 -5.75 16.05 0.34
N GLN A 127 -6.72 16.67 -0.37
CA GLN A 127 -6.36 17.68 -1.34
C GLN A 127 -5.38 18.58 -0.61
N THR A 128 -4.19 18.74 -1.17
CA THR A 128 -3.23 19.72 -0.71
C THR A 128 -3.99 21.05 -0.66
N LYS A 129 -4.43 21.46 0.53
CA LYS A 129 -4.75 22.86 0.83
C LYS A 129 -3.41 23.58 0.90
N ASN A 130 -2.72 23.69 -0.23
CA ASN A 130 -1.58 24.60 -0.37
C ASN A 130 -2.02 25.64 -1.40
N GLY A 131 -2.14 26.89 -0.94
CA GLY A 131 -2.29 28.06 -1.81
C GLY A 131 -3.59 28.85 -1.66
N SER A 132 -3.94 29.24 -0.44
CA SER A 132 -4.64 30.53 -0.24
C SER A 132 -3.85 31.34 0.79
N GLU A 133 -2.57 31.56 0.48
CA GLU A 133 -1.88 32.78 0.90
C GLU A 133 -2.59 33.90 0.10
N GLY A 134 -3.31 34.83 0.74
CA GLY A 134 -2.66 35.86 1.54
C GLY A 134 -2.29 37.01 0.63
N ALA A 135 -3.28 37.64 -0.02
CA ALA A 135 -3.12 38.97 -0.60
C ALA A 135 -3.74 39.98 0.38
N ASP A 136 -3.08 40.13 1.52
CA ASP A 136 -3.18 41.34 2.33
C ASP A 136 -1.99 42.20 1.92
N SER A 137 -2.27 43.25 1.15
CA SER A 137 -1.32 44.29 0.77
C SER A 137 -2.11 45.56 0.40
N GLU A 138 -2.69 46.20 1.41
CA GLU A 138 -2.63 47.67 1.52
C GLU A 138 -1.42 48.00 2.43
N PRO A 139 -0.82 49.22 2.43
CA PRO A 139 -1.23 50.47 1.79
C PRO A 139 -0.10 51.26 1.07
N SER A 140 -0.45 52.26 0.26
CA SER A 140 0.06 53.66 0.27
C SER A 140 -0.49 54.44 -0.92
#